data_AF-A0A1X4G8Y9-F1
#
_entry.id   AF-A0A1X4G8Y9-F1
#
_cell.length_a   1.000
_cell.length_b   1.000
_cell.length_c   1.000
_cell.angle_alpha   90.00
_cell.angle_beta   90.00
_cell.angle_gamma   90.00
#
_symmetry.space_group_name_H-M   'P 1'
#
loop_
_entity.id
_entity.type
_entity.pdbx_description
1 polymer ?
#
loop_
_entity_poly.entity_id
_entity_poly.type
_entity_poly.pdbx_seq_one_letter_code
_entity_poly.pdbx_strand_id
1 'polypeptide(L)'
;MKTKIYQKHFKANDRHTTNMPQVFSKLNSLLQAQNFKQADRETRKIMLAIAKREEEGWLRIEDAEKFPCKELRSIDQLWLKYSGGKFGISVQQQIYQSLGGTKEYNYDVAKHSPCDRS
;
A
#
# COMPACT_ATOMS: atom_id res chain seq x y z
N MET A 1 61.42 6.06 -0.17
CA MET A 1 60.64 5.16 0.71
C MET A 1 59.29 5.82 1.00
N LYS A 2 58.24 4.99 1.07
CA LYS A 2 56.81 5.33 1.19
C LYS A 2 56.56 6.23 2.43
N THR A 3 55.59 7.15 2.49
CA THR A 3 54.16 6.84 2.68
C THR A 3 53.30 8.11 2.56
N LYS A 4 52.13 8.00 1.90
CA LYS A 4 51.06 9.01 1.80
C LYS A 4 50.15 8.95 3.04
N ILE A 5 49.80 10.10 3.64
CA ILE A 5 48.82 10.18 4.73
C ILE A 5 47.53 10.86 4.21
N TYR A 6 46.58 10.01 3.86
CA TYR A 6 45.10 10.12 3.88
C TYR A 6 44.39 11.46 3.65
N GLN A 7 43.85 11.63 2.43
CA GLN A 7 42.49 12.12 2.22
C GLN A 7 41.55 10.92 2.24
N LYS A 8 40.82 10.72 3.36
CA LYS A 8 39.81 9.66 3.44
C LYS A 8 38.47 10.26 3.04
N HIS A 9 38.00 9.83 1.87
CA HIS A 9 36.70 10.09 1.31
C HIS A 9 35.57 9.99 2.34
N PHE A 10 34.75 11.04 2.39
CA PHE A 10 33.45 11.05 3.06
C PHE A 10 32.52 10.12 2.28
N LYS A 11 32.47 8.83 2.68
CA LYS A 11 31.38 7.97 2.25
C LYS A 11 30.18 8.30 3.13
N ALA A 12 29.16 8.93 2.53
CA ALA A 12 27.84 9.04 3.12
C ALA A 12 27.36 7.62 3.46
N ASN A 13 27.41 7.31 4.75
CA ASN A 13 26.90 6.09 5.32
C ASN A 13 25.46 6.41 5.71
N ASP A 14 24.56 6.38 4.72
CA ASP A 14 23.14 6.58 4.99
C ASP A 14 22.53 5.25 5.48
N ARG A 15 21.92 5.33 6.65
CA ARG A 15 21.44 4.21 7.46
C ARG A 15 20.04 3.85 6.99
N HIS A 16 19.71 2.55 7.06
CA HIS A 16 18.40 1.96 6.78
C HIS A 16 17.95 2.01 5.31
N THR A 17 18.48 1.11 4.49
CA THR A 17 17.65 0.47 3.47
C THR A 17 16.58 -0.33 4.22
N THR A 18 15.40 0.26 4.44
CA THR A 18 14.24 -0.48 4.92
C THR A 18 14.12 -1.74 4.08
N ASN A 19 14.29 -2.92 4.70
CA ASN A 19 14.24 -4.23 4.05
C ASN A 19 12.79 -4.50 3.61
N MET A 20 12.35 -3.75 2.60
CA MET A 20 11.06 -3.89 1.97
C MET A 20 11.14 -5.13 1.09
N PRO A 21 10.25 -6.12 1.29
CA PRO A 21 10.19 -7.29 0.42
C PRO A 21 10.22 -6.88 -1.05
N GLN A 22 11.01 -7.59 -1.86
CA GLN A 22 11.20 -7.29 -3.29
C GLN A 22 9.86 -7.15 -4.03
N VAL A 23 8.83 -7.88 -3.60
CA VAL A 23 7.46 -7.82 -4.14
C VAL A 23 6.82 -6.42 -4.07
N PHE A 24 7.20 -5.58 -3.10
CA PHE A 24 6.67 -4.21 -2.98
C PHE A 24 7.55 -3.15 -3.65
N SER A 25 8.73 -3.51 -4.18
CA SER A 25 9.68 -2.55 -4.75
C SER A 25 9.07 -1.73 -5.89
N LYS A 26 8.36 -2.39 -6.81
CA LYS A 26 7.69 -1.73 -7.94
C LYS A 26 6.57 -0.82 -7.48
N LEU A 27 5.75 -1.26 -6.53
CA LEU A 27 4.69 -0.44 -5.94
C LEU A 27 5.28 0.82 -5.28
N ASN A 28 6.35 0.67 -4.50
CA ASN A 28 7.04 1.78 -3.86
C ASN A 28 7.55 2.80 -4.89
N SER A 29 8.21 2.35 -5.97
CA SER A 29 8.69 3.24 -7.02
C SER A 29 7.57 3.98 -7.75
N LEU A 30 6.46 3.28 -8.07
CA LEU A 30 5.30 3.89 -8.72
C LEU A 30 4.62 4.94 -7.84
N LEU A 31 4.47 4.65 -6.54
CA LEU A 31 3.89 5.58 -5.57
C LEU A 31 4.80 6.79 -5.33
N GLN A 32 6.11 6.56 -5.20
CA GLN A 32 7.09 7.65 -5.06
C GLN A 32 7.07 8.59 -6.26
N ALA A 33 6.88 8.06 -7.47
CA ALA A 33 6.71 8.84 -8.70
C ALA A 33 5.30 9.45 -8.87
N GLN A 34 4.42 9.33 -7.86
CA GLN A 34 3.02 9.77 -7.90
C GLN A 34 2.21 9.22 -9.08
N ASN A 35 2.61 8.07 -9.61
CA ASN A 35 1.93 7.39 -10.70
C ASN A 35 0.81 6.50 -10.14
N PHE A 36 -0.19 7.13 -9.51
CA PHE A 36 -1.23 6.46 -8.74
C PHE A 36 -2.03 5.44 -9.57
N LYS A 37 -2.28 5.75 -10.84
CA LYS A 37 -3.00 4.84 -11.76
C LYS A 37 -2.25 3.52 -11.97
N GLN A 38 -0.92 3.55 -12.09
CA GLN A 38 -0.14 2.32 -12.22
C GLN A 38 0.09 1.66 -10.85
N ALA A 39 0.25 2.44 -9.78
CA ALA A 39 0.35 1.92 -8.43
C ALA A 39 -0.90 1.15 -7.99
N ASP A 40 -2.09 1.60 -8.37
CA ASP A 40 -3.36 0.91 -8.14
C ASP A 40 -3.38 -0.47 -8.83
N ARG A 41 -3.02 -0.51 -10.13
CA ARG A 41 -2.90 -1.76 -10.89
C ARG A 41 -1.87 -2.72 -10.27
N GLU A 42 -0.74 -2.19 -9.79
CA GLU A 42 0.29 -2.99 -9.12
C GLU A 42 -0.19 -3.51 -7.76
N THR A 43 -0.91 -2.69 -6.99
CA THR A 43 -1.54 -3.09 -5.72
C THR A 43 -2.48 -4.27 -5.94
N ARG A 44 -3.35 -4.19 -6.94
CA ARG A 44 -4.24 -5.31 -7.32
C ARG A 44 -3.46 -6.59 -7.62
N LYS A 45 -2.38 -6.51 -8.43
CA LYS A 45 -1.55 -7.69 -8.76
C LYS A 45 -0.93 -8.31 -7.51
N ILE A 46 -0.37 -7.51 -6.62
CA ILE A 46 0.23 -7.95 -5.37
C ILE A 46 -0.81 -8.62 -4.47
N MET A 47 -1.99 -8.02 -4.32
CA MET A 47 -3.06 -8.60 -3.49
C MET A 47 -3.53 -9.95 -4.02
N LEU A 48 -3.72 -10.08 -5.34
CA LEU A 48 -4.08 -11.36 -5.95
C LEU A 48 -2.98 -12.42 -5.76
N ALA A 49 -1.71 -12.04 -5.88
CA ALA A 49 -0.59 -12.95 -5.64
C ALA A 49 -0.50 -13.44 -4.20
N ILE A 50 -0.72 -12.56 -3.23
CA ILE A 50 -0.76 -12.95 -1.81
C ILE A 50 -1.91 -13.93 -1.54
N ALA A 51 -3.06 -13.69 -2.16
CA ALA A 51 -4.24 -14.56 -2.01
C ALA A 51 -4.18 -15.83 -2.87
N LYS A 52 -3.19 -15.97 -3.78
CA LYS A 52 -3.09 -17.06 -4.77
C LYS A 52 -4.31 -17.12 -5.70
N ARG A 53 -4.72 -15.95 -6.19
CA ARG A 53 -5.94 -15.73 -6.99
C ARG A 53 -5.64 -14.96 -8.28
N GLU A 54 -4.40 -15.05 -8.77
CA GLU A 54 -3.93 -14.31 -9.95
C GLU A 54 -4.75 -14.62 -11.20
N GLU A 55 -5.05 -15.91 -11.43
CA GLU A 55 -5.79 -16.39 -12.59
C GLU A 55 -7.25 -15.94 -12.57
N GLU A 56 -7.87 -15.88 -11.39
CA GLU A 56 -9.27 -15.48 -11.25
C GLU A 56 -9.45 -13.96 -11.24
N GLY A 57 -8.41 -13.21 -10.90
CA GLY A 57 -8.43 -11.75 -10.98
C GLY A 57 -9.30 -11.07 -9.92
N TRP A 58 -9.78 -11.76 -8.89
CA TRP A 58 -10.64 -11.18 -7.84
C TRP A 58 -10.52 -11.94 -6.51
N LEU A 59 -10.72 -11.22 -5.40
CA LEU A 59 -10.77 -11.80 -4.06
C LEU A 59 -12.21 -12.18 -3.69
N ARG A 60 -12.37 -13.33 -3.06
CA ARG A 60 -13.62 -13.71 -2.37
C ARG A 60 -13.64 -13.13 -0.95
N ILE A 61 -14.77 -13.26 -0.27
CA ILE A 61 -14.88 -12.84 1.13
C ILE A 61 -13.90 -13.63 1.99
N GLU A 62 -13.78 -14.94 1.77
CA GLU A 62 -12.89 -15.81 2.54
C GLU A 62 -11.40 -15.46 2.33
N ASP A 63 -11.04 -14.99 1.12
CA ASP A 63 -9.69 -14.51 0.81
C ASP A 63 -9.39 -13.22 1.59
N ALA A 64 -10.36 -12.30 1.66
CA ALA A 64 -10.24 -11.06 2.40
C ALA A 64 -10.15 -11.30 3.92
N GLU A 65 -10.94 -12.23 4.47
CA GLU A 65 -10.90 -12.58 5.89
C GLU A 65 -9.59 -13.23 6.33
N LYS A 66 -8.95 -13.98 5.42
CA LYS A 66 -7.66 -14.65 5.67
C LYS A 66 -6.46 -13.83 5.21
N PHE A 67 -6.69 -12.62 4.69
CA PHE A 67 -5.62 -11.83 4.10
C PHE A 67 -4.56 -11.46 5.16
N PRO A 68 -3.27 -11.74 4.92
CA PRO A 68 -2.21 -11.48 5.89
C PRO A 68 -2.12 -9.99 6.32
N CYS A 69 -2.28 -9.73 7.61
CA CYS A 69 -2.30 -8.36 8.13
C CYS A 69 -0.98 -7.59 7.90
N LYS A 70 0.16 -8.29 7.89
CA LYS A 70 1.49 -7.67 7.71
C LYS A 70 1.62 -7.07 6.31
N GLU A 71 1.23 -7.81 5.30
CA GLU A 71 1.27 -7.42 3.90
C GLU A 71 0.25 -6.32 3.64
N LEU A 72 -0.97 -6.45 4.17
CA LEU A 72 -2.01 -5.42 4.08
C LEU A 72 -1.53 -4.08 4.66
N ARG A 73 -0.93 -4.12 5.85
CA ARG A 73 -0.33 -2.95 6.51
C ARG A 73 0.82 -2.36 5.71
N SER A 74 1.64 -3.19 5.07
CA SER A 74 2.77 -2.72 4.25
C SER A 74 2.28 -1.95 3.02
N ILE A 75 1.23 -2.46 2.36
CA ILE A 75 0.57 -1.78 1.23
C ILE A 75 -0.03 -0.44 1.71
N ASP A 76 -0.77 -0.46 2.81
CA ASP A 76 -1.41 0.74 3.36
C ASP A 76 -0.39 1.83 3.72
N GLN A 77 0.71 1.46 4.39
CA GLN A 77 1.78 2.40 4.75
C GLN A 77 2.44 3.07 3.54
N LEU A 78 2.61 2.33 2.44
CA LEU A 78 3.12 2.88 1.20
C LEU A 78 2.17 3.92 0.60
N TRP A 79 0.88 3.60 0.52
CA TRP A 79 -0.14 4.51 0.02
C TRP A 79 -0.25 5.76 0.88
N LEU A 80 -0.32 5.62 2.20
CA LEU A 80 -0.35 6.74 3.13
C LEU A 80 0.86 7.65 2.97
N LYS A 81 2.07 7.07 2.95
CA LYS A 81 3.33 7.82 2.85
C LYS A 81 3.38 8.70 1.61
N TYR A 82 3.10 8.12 0.44
CA TYR A 82 3.30 8.83 -0.84
C TYR A 82 2.09 9.62 -1.33
N SER A 83 0.91 9.42 -0.72
CA SER A 83 -0.28 10.25 -0.97
C SER A 83 -0.41 11.44 0.00
N GLY A 84 0.48 11.54 1.00
CA GLY A 84 0.34 12.51 2.09
C GLY A 84 -0.88 12.24 2.96
N GLY A 85 -1.17 10.96 3.21
CA GLY A 85 -2.31 10.51 4.03
C GLY A 85 -3.67 10.57 3.34
N LYS A 86 -3.73 10.86 2.04
CA LYS A 86 -4.99 10.98 1.28
C LYS A 86 -5.55 9.66 0.79
N PHE A 87 -4.68 8.69 0.52
CA PHE A 87 -5.04 7.37 0.01
C PHE A 87 -4.47 6.28 0.93
N GLY A 88 -5.23 5.21 1.08
CA GLY A 88 -4.89 4.07 1.91
C GLY A 88 -6.13 3.23 2.20
N ILE A 89 -5.92 1.97 2.54
CA ILE A 89 -6.95 1.02 2.97
C ILE A 89 -7.52 1.50 4.31
N SER A 90 -6.68 2.01 5.20
CA SER A 90 -7.12 2.59 6.49
C SER A 90 -7.96 3.85 6.29
N VAL A 91 -7.63 4.70 5.30
CA VAL A 91 -8.43 5.88 4.95
C VAL A 91 -9.81 5.46 4.45
N GLN A 92 -9.88 4.49 3.53
CA GLN A 92 -11.15 3.95 3.04
C GLN A 92 -11.99 3.33 4.18
N GLN A 93 -11.35 2.59 5.09
CA GLN A 93 -12.01 2.01 6.25
C GLN A 93 -12.63 3.09 7.16
N GLN A 94 -11.90 4.16 7.45
CA GLN A 94 -12.39 5.28 8.27
C GLN A 94 -13.59 5.98 7.61
N ILE A 95 -13.53 6.22 6.30
CA ILE A 95 -14.65 6.81 5.55
C ILE A 95 -15.86 5.88 5.57
N TYR A 96 -15.66 4.59 5.34
CA TYR A 96 -16.76 3.61 5.37
C TYR A 96 -17.43 3.55 6.76
N GLN A 97 -16.64 3.53 7.83
CA GLN A 97 -17.14 3.54 9.20
C GLN A 97 -17.87 4.85 9.55
N SER A 98 -17.37 6.00 9.09
CA SER A 98 -18.03 7.29 9.35
C SER A 98 -19.39 7.41 8.65
N LEU A 99 -19.61 6.64 7.58
CA LEU A 99 -20.90 6.50 6.90
C LEU A 99 -21.83 5.46 7.55
N GLY A 100 -21.45 4.87 8.69
CA GLY A 100 -22.23 3.85 9.40
C GLY A 100 -21.94 2.42 8.93
N GLY A 101 -20.88 2.22 8.15
CA GLY A 101 -20.44 0.90 7.68
C GLY A 101 -19.99 0.00 8.83
N THR A 102 -20.43 -1.25 8.78
CA THR A 102 -20.03 -2.29 9.74
C THR A 102 -19.31 -3.45 9.03
N LYS A 103 -18.89 -4.47 9.78
CA LYS A 103 -18.30 -5.68 9.19
C LYS A 103 -19.27 -6.40 8.26
N GLU A 104 -20.57 -6.34 8.57
CA GLU A 104 -21.61 -6.88 7.70
C GLU A 104 -21.81 -5.94 6.51
N TYR A 105 -21.91 -6.53 5.33
CA TYR A 105 -22.19 -5.77 4.13
C TYR A 105 -23.61 -5.18 4.23
N ASN A 106 -23.71 -3.86 4.21
CA ASN A 106 -24.99 -3.14 4.24
C ASN A 106 -25.18 -2.36 2.93
N TYR A 107 -26.19 -2.79 2.15
CA TYR A 107 -26.54 -2.14 0.87
C TYR A 107 -26.90 -0.66 1.02
N ASP A 108 -27.50 -0.25 2.14
CA ASP A 108 -27.94 1.13 2.35
C ASP A 108 -26.75 2.06 2.63
N VAL A 109 -25.73 1.57 3.34
CA VAL A 109 -24.47 2.31 3.53
C VAL A 109 -23.73 2.45 2.20
N ALA A 110 -23.70 1.39 1.39
CA ALA A 110 -23.06 1.42 0.07
C ALA A 110 -23.75 2.40 -0.91
N LYS A 111 -25.05 2.64 -0.74
CA LYS A 111 -25.84 3.60 -1.53
C LYS A 111 -25.85 5.01 -0.97
N HIS A 112 -25.58 5.23 0.32
CA HIS A 112 -25.48 6.57 0.90
C HIS A 112 -24.11 7.19 0.59
N SER A 113 -23.76 7.25 -0.69
CA SER A 113 -22.57 7.97 -1.13
C SER A 113 -22.72 9.44 -0.69
N PRO A 114 -21.64 10.10 -0.22
CA PRO A 114 -21.68 11.54 0.06
C PRO A 114 -22.20 12.38 -1.10
N CYS A 115 -22.10 11.86 -2.33
CA CYS A 115 -22.60 12.49 -3.55
C CYS A 115 -24.14 12.48 -3.70
N ASP A 116 -24.86 11.66 -2.94
CA ASP A 116 -26.33 11.56 -3.01
C ASP A 116 -27.04 12.49 -2.01
N ARG A 117 -26.26 13.31 -1.28
CA ARG A 117 -26.74 14.30 -0.30
C ARG A 117 -26.75 15.75 -0.82
N SER A 118 -26.50 15.96 -2.11
CA SER A 118 -26.53 17.27 -2.79
C SER A 118 -27.79 17.49 -3.60
#